data_AF-A0A7J6TTI7-F1
#
_entry.id   AF-A0A7J6TTI7-F1
#
_cell.length_a   1.000
_cell.length_b   1.000
_cell.length_c   1.000
_cell.angle_alpha   90.00
_cell.angle_beta   90.00
_cell.angle_gamma   90.00
#
_symmetry.space_group_name_H-M   'P 1'
#
loop_
_entity.id
_entity.type
_entity.pdbx_description
1 polymer ?
#
loop_
_entity_poly.entity_id
_entity_poly.type
_entity_poly.pdbx_seq_one_letter_code
_entity_poly.pdbx_strand_id
1 'polypeptide(L)'
;MGPDTYLAAAPFPLSESTQDTLTELAARMGGGLDDDLGKPVVKEAGALNAKNHGPIVEVPGSSSGANAVVAVGPDGSQLDARAAIVKRRSWKPLARKAREPTASDVAGTEEAMRLLREAESKLIMVPSSSICASTAAVANSAALASAASSSDVICRFGVIADVQHYRKSVKTLGRAVDWWNSLQSPSVDFVVNLADLIDGHNRGTGTQKEAMATVMEEFERLSCRDKIVHMVGNHELYCFTRSELSKPQVFPPTKLPYALSRPPPLPDSQYPTGDPSTFYYSFVPCRGWRVVILDPYDLSVMREGGGRHGIELLKGHGLDTEGTALCQSHNPNDIGIQKDFFQGLHGLDSRWVPFNGGFGKTQLAWLRNLLHGCHEDNTNVIVCSHVVIHPDATHEGNCRTLAWNYQDVLDAMYDFPCTKLVLCGHLHRETYHRDDHGIHHLCLPSPMEWDADECAITCDILSSGDIQVSGSGGISDRYFN
;
A
#
# COMPACT_ATOMS: atom_id res chain seq x y z
N MET A 1 5.20 29.75 20.61
CA MET A 1 4.38 30.54 19.65
C MET A 1 5.20 30.63 18.38
N GLY A 2 4.59 30.31 17.23
CA GLY A 2 5.24 29.82 16.00
C GLY A 2 5.79 30.91 15.07
N PRO A 3 5.76 30.72 13.72
CA PRO A 3 5.66 29.46 12.96
C PRO A 3 6.57 29.41 11.68
N ASP A 4 6.57 28.24 11.03
CA ASP A 4 6.75 27.95 9.60
C ASP A 4 8.05 28.30 8.85
N THR A 5 8.85 27.27 8.56
CA THR A 5 9.62 27.17 7.30
C THR A 5 9.31 25.85 6.61
N TYR A 6 8.44 25.92 5.61
CA TYR A 6 8.29 24.89 4.58
C TYR A 6 9.59 24.76 3.79
N LEU A 7 10.26 23.61 3.88
CA LEU A 7 11.33 23.22 2.95
C LEU A 7 10.66 22.75 1.66
N ALA A 8 10.73 23.57 0.61
CA ALA A 8 10.46 23.12 -0.74
C ALA A 8 11.49 22.05 -1.12
N ALA A 9 11.04 20.83 -1.40
CA ALA A 9 11.86 19.77 -1.96
C ALA A 9 12.37 20.24 -3.34
N ALA A 10 13.69 20.41 -3.47
CA ALA A 10 14.32 20.65 -4.75
C ALA A 10 14.20 19.39 -5.62
N PRO A 11 13.95 19.52 -6.94
CA PRO A 11 13.99 18.38 -7.85
C PRO A 11 15.38 17.73 -7.81
N PHE A 12 15.41 16.41 -7.69
CA PHE A 12 16.63 15.62 -7.62
C PHE A 12 17.50 15.82 -8.87
N PRO A 13 18.83 15.97 -8.75
CA PRO A 13 19.69 16.05 -9.91
C PRO A 13 19.65 14.72 -10.68
N LEU A 14 19.37 14.82 -11.97
CA LEU A 14 19.48 13.71 -12.92
C LEU A 14 20.94 13.24 -12.98
N SER A 15 21.16 11.96 -13.30
CA SER A 15 22.51 11.46 -13.57
C SER A 15 23.12 12.19 -14.77
N GLU A 16 24.46 12.31 -14.78
CA GLU A 16 25.22 13.01 -15.83
C GLU A 16 24.90 12.45 -17.23
N SER A 17 24.75 11.12 -17.33
CA SER A 17 24.30 10.41 -18.55
C SER A 17 22.89 10.83 -19.01
N THR A 18 21.96 11.05 -18.09
CA THR A 18 20.60 11.49 -18.40
C THR A 18 20.56 12.97 -18.81
N GLN A 19 21.44 13.80 -18.24
CA GLN A 19 21.61 15.20 -18.64
C GLN A 19 22.17 15.33 -20.06
N ASP A 20 23.17 14.52 -20.42
CA ASP A 20 23.75 14.51 -21.76
C ASP A 20 22.73 14.07 -22.82
N THR A 21 21.94 13.03 -22.51
CA THR A 21 20.88 12.52 -23.39
C THR A 21 19.74 13.53 -23.59
N LEU A 22 19.33 14.24 -22.53
CA LEU A 22 18.32 15.30 -22.63
C LEU A 22 18.84 16.51 -23.41
N THR A 23 20.12 16.82 -23.29
CA THR A 23 20.76 17.89 -24.08
C THR A 23 20.81 17.52 -25.56
N GLU A 24 21.07 16.25 -25.88
CA GLU A 24 21.04 15.74 -27.25
C GLU A 24 19.60 15.71 -27.83
N LEU A 25 18.61 15.35 -27.02
CA LEU A 25 17.19 15.38 -27.39
C LEU A 25 16.68 16.81 -27.59
N ALA A 26 17.07 17.76 -26.73
CA ALA A 26 16.73 19.16 -26.86
C ALA A 26 17.36 19.79 -28.12
N ALA A 27 18.59 19.40 -28.46
CA ALA A 27 19.24 19.82 -29.70
C ALA A 27 18.53 19.27 -30.96
N ARG A 28 17.97 18.05 -30.88
CA ARG A 28 17.19 17.42 -31.97
C ARG A 28 15.79 18.03 -32.13
N MET A 29 15.22 18.61 -31.09
CA MET A 29 13.89 19.24 -31.09
C MET A 29 13.90 20.75 -31.38
N GLY A 30 15.08 21.36 -31.58
CA GLY A 30 15.25 22.79 -31.80
C GLY A 30 14.85 23.27 -33.21
N GLY A 31 13.55 23.44 -33.45
CA GLY A 31 12.99 24.12 -34.62
C GLY A 31 11.99 25.21 -34.23
N GLY A 32 12.50 26.41 -33.90
CA GLY A 32 11.77 27.70 -33.90
C GLY A 32 10.82 27.98 -32.73
N LEU A 33 11.27 28.80 -31.77
CA LEU A 33 10.39 29.50 -30.82
C LEU A 33 10.38 31.00 -31.16
N ASP A 34 9.18 31.54 -31.31
CA ASP A 34 8.87 32.97 -31.41
C ASP A 34 8.58 33.49 -29.98
N ASP A 35 9.14 34.65 -29.65
CA ASP A 35 9.14 35.28 -28.33
C ASP A 35 7.77 35.92 -28.00
N ASP A 36 7.07 35.48 -26.95
CA ASP A 36 6.31 36.38 -26.06
C ASP A 36 5.88 35.68 -24.75
N LEU A 37 6.55 35.99 -23.63
CA LEU A 37 6.10 35.63 -22.28
C LEU A 37 5.98 36.89 -21.42
N GLY A 38 4.72 37.31 -21.22
CA GLY A 38 4.31 38.40 -20.35
C GLY A 38 4.54 38.12 -18.86
N LYS A 39 5.12 39.12 -18.18
CA LYS A 39 5.46 39.15 -16.75
C LYS A 39 4.21 39.36 -15.86
N PRO A 40 4.19 38.84 -14.61
CA PRO A 40 3.17 39.18 -13.63
C PRO A 40 3.51 40.48 -12.87
N VAL A 41 2.52 41.36 -12.71
CA VAL A 41 2.60 42.61 -11.94
C VAL A 41 2.06 42.39 -10.52
N VAL A 42 2.91 42.63 -9.52
CA VAL A 42 2.58 42.73 -8.10
C VAL A 42 2.17 44.18 -7.79
N LYS A 43 1.03 44.39 -7.13
CA LYS A 43 0.63 45.71 -6.58
C LYS A 43 0.78 45.71 -5.07
N GLU A 44 1.75 46.49 -4.58
CA GLU A 44 1.84 46.91 -3.18
C GLU A 44 0.82 48.02 -2.87
N ALA A 45 0.19 47.96 -1.70
CA ALA A 45 -0.66 49.02 -1.17
C ALA A 45 0.11 49.81 -0.10
N GLY A 46 0.33 51.10 -0.39
CA GLY A 46 0.99 52.06 0.49
C GLY A 46 0.08 52.59 1.60
N ALA A 47 0.71 52.88 2.74
CA ALA A 47 0.14 53.51 3.93
C ALA A 47 -0.23 54.99 3.70
N LEU A 48 -1.33 55.45 4.31
CA LEU A 48 -1.63 56.87 4.52
C LEU A 48 -2.37 57.12 5.84
N ASN A 49 -2.18 58.34 6.32
CA ASN A 49 -2.20 58.85 7.69
C ASN A 49 -3.57 59.00 8.40
N ALA A 50 -3.45 59.14 9.72
CA ALA A 50 -4.49 59.43 10.71
C ALA A 50 -5.02 60.89 10.71
N LYS A 51 -6.29 61.06 11.12
CA LYS A 51 -6.83 62.00 12.16
C LYS A 51 -8.28 62.39 11.87
N ASN A 52 -9.21 62.09 12.80
CA ASN A 52 -10.08 63.09 13.45
C ASN A 52 -11.02 62.45 14.52
N HIS A 53 -11.12 63.19 15.64
CA HIS A 53 -11.89 63.07 16.91
C HIS A 53 -13.36 62.60 16.78
N GLY A 54 -14.11 62.07 17.77
CA GLY A 54 -14.13 62.04 19.25
C GLY A 54 -15.44 61.34 19.73
N PRO A 55 -15.90 61.43 21.00
CA PRO A 55 -15.89 60.30 21.97
C PRO A 55 -17.23 59.61 22.38
N ILE A 56 -17.10 58.36 22.85
CA ILE A 56 -17.69 57.63 24.02
C ILE A 56 -19.21 57.73 24.33
N VAL A 57 -19.90 56.59 24.54
CA VAL A 57 -20.62 56.18 25.79
C VAL A 57 -21.10 54.71 25.69
N GLU A 58 -20.74 53.88 26.68
CA GLU A 58 -21.41 52.63 27.07
C GLU A 58 -22.32 52.89 28.28
N VAL A 59 -23.56 52.38 28.31
CA VAL A 59 -24.26 51.80 29.49
C VAL A 59 -25.56 51.06 29.07
N PRO A 60 -26.21 50.21 29.92
CA PRO A 60 -26.72 48.89 29.50
C PRO A 60 -28.25 48.74 29.62
N GLY A 61 -28.79 47.61 29.12
CA GLY A 61 -29.96 46.96 29.72
C GLY A 61 -31.24 46.78 28.89
N SER A 62 -31.56 45.51 28.63
CA SER A 62 -32.87 44.85 28.75
C SER A 62 -34.00 45.03 27.72
N SER A 63 -34.54 43.86 27.36
CA SER A 63 -35.93 43.48 27.12
C SER A 63 -36.62 43.76 25.77
N SER A 64 -37.10 42.64 25.21
CA SER A 64 -38.34 42.44 24.44
C SER A 64 -38.59 43.21 23.15
N GLY A 65 -38.91 42.46 22.09
CA GLY A 65 -39.71 42.95 20.98
C GLY A 65 -39.22 42.48 19.63
N ALA A 66 -39.90 41.48 19.07
CA ALA A 66 -39.78 41.12 17.67
C ALA A 66 -40.18 42.33 16.79
N ASN A 67 -39.36 42.66 15.80
CA ASN A 67 -39.79 43.43 14.65
C ASN A 67 -39.17 42.82 13.38
N ALA A 68 -40.06 42.33 12.51
CA ALA A 68 -39.74 41.92 11.17
C ALA A 68 -39.41 43.17 10.34
N VAL A 69 -38.28 43.17 9.64
CA VAL A 69 -37.97 44.14 8.59
C VAL A 69 -38.00 43.39 7.28
N VAL A 70 -39.01 43.70 6.47
CA VAL A 70 -39.18 43.24 5.09
C VAL A 70 -38.37 44.18 4.20
N ALA A 71 -37.43 43.63 3.43
CA ALA A 71 -36.78 44.35 2.34
C ALA A 71 -37.65 44.20 1.08
N VAL A 72 -38.06 45.33 0.51
CA VAL A 72 -38.79 45.45 -0.76
C VAL A 72 -37.76 45.71 -1.86
N GLY A 73 -37.73 44.87 -2.90
CA GLY A 73 -36.99 45.13 -4.14
C GLY A 73 -37.71 46.12 -5.05
N PRO A 74 -37.02 46.75 -6.03
CA PRO A 74 -37.51 47.95 -6.73
C PRO A 74 -38.67 47.76 -7.72
N ASP A 75 -39.27 46.58 -7.84
CA ASP A 75 -40.15 46.24 -8.97
C ASP A 75 -41.46 45.52 -8.61
N GLY A 76 -41.80 45.37 -7.33
CA GLY A 76 -43.22 45.29 -6.89
C GLY A 76 -44.08 44.11 -7.38
N SER A 77 -43.53 42.97 -7.81
CA SER A 77 -44.33 41.78 -8.18
C SER A 77 -44.21 40.61 -7.20
N GLN A 78 -45.36 40.09 -6.74
CA GLN A 78 -45.51 38.89 -5.90
C GLN A 78 -45.30 37.60 -6.69
N LEU A 79 -44.59 36.61 -6.10
CA LEU A 79 -44.63 35.22 -6.54
C LEU A 79 -44.99 34.29 -5.38
N ASP A 80 -45.98 33.46 -5.67
CA ASP A 80 -46.71 32.54 -4.80
C ASP A 80 -45.97 31.19 -4.77
N ALA A 81 -45.51 30.75 -3.59
CA ALA A 81 -44.88 29.44 -3.41
C ALA A 81 -45.64 28.65 -2.32
N ARG A 82 -46.54 27.79 -2.77
CA ARG A 82 -47.22 26.80 -1.93
C ARG A 82 -46.22 25.74 -1.41
N ALA A 83 -46.03 25.78 -0.10
CA ALA A 83 -46.07 24.67 0.85
C ALA A 83 -45.31 23.35 0.56
N ALA A 84 -44.25 23.12 1.33
CA ALA A 84 -44.07 21.87 2.04
C ALA A 84 -43.44 22.13 3.43
N ILE A 85 -44.23 21.83 4.45
CA ILE A 85 -43.95 22.01 5.88
C ILE A 85 -43.14 20.81 6.38
N VAL A 86 -41.95 21.04 6.95
CA VAL A 86 -41.44 20.22 8.06
C VAL A 86 -40.79 21.13 9.10
N LYS A 87 -41.33 21.07 10.32
CA LYS A 87 -40.96 21.86 11.50
C LYS A 87 -39.47 21.72 11.83
N ARG A 88 -38.71 22.82 11.74
CA ARG A 88 -37.41 22.95 12.44
C ARG A 88 -37.68 23.18 13.93
N ARG A 89 -37.38 22.18 14.77
CA ARG A 89 -37.15 22.39 16.20
C ARG A 89 -35.73 22.94 16.36
N SER A 90 -35.63 24.09 17.01
CA SER A 90 -34.40 24.72 17.48
C SER A 90 -33.60 23.78 18.39
N TRP A 91 -32.32 23.58 18.09
CA TRP A 91 -31.37 22.96 19.02
C TRP A 91 -30.27 23.96 19.36
N LYS A 92 -30.17 24.29 20.65
CA LYS A 92 -29.03 25.00 21.25
C LYS A 92 -27.87 24.00 21.42
N PRO A 93 -26.61 24.41 21.30
CA PRO A 93 -25.49 23.53 21.55
C PRO A 93 -25.39 23.26 23.06
N LEU A 94 -25.65 22.01 23.45
CA LEU A 94 -25.32 21.48 24.77
C LEU A 94 -24.00 20.74 24.65
N ALA A 95 -22.94 21.30 25.23
CA ALA A 95 -21.72 20.56 25.52
C ALA A 95 -22.10 19.35 26.40
N ARG A 96 -21.98 18.14 25.87
CA ARG A 96 -22.09 16.90 26.64
C ARG A 96 -20.73 16.20 26.65
N LYS A 97 -20.23 15.94 27.86
CA LYS A 97 -19.14 14.99 28.10
C LYS A 97 -19.49 13.65 27.43
N ALA A 98 -18.50 13.04 26.79
CA ALA A 98 -18.59 11.68 26.26
C ALA A 98 -19.11 10.71 27.34
N ARG A 99 -20.07 9.87 26.98
CA ARG A 99 -20.61 8.81 27.83
C ARG A 99 -19.84 7.52 27.53
N GLU A 100 -19.43 6.81 28.58
CA GLU A 100 -18.82 5.49 28.46
C GLU A 100 -19.82 4.46 27.90
N PRO A 101 -19.36 3.54 27.03
CA PRO A 101 -20.20 2.54 26.41
C PRO A 101 -20.78 1.57 27.45
N THR A 102 -22.00 1.10 27.21
CA THR A 102 -22.72 0.18 28.09
C THR A 102 -22.70 -1.25 27.56
N ALA A 103 -22.98 -2.23 28.44
CA ALA A 103 -22.98 -3.64 28.09
C ALA A 103 -23.93 -4.02 26.92
N SER A 104 -24.98 -3.22 26.65
CA SER A 104 -25.82 -3.44 25.47
C SER A 104 -25.15 -3.01 24.16
N ASP A 105 -24.24 -2.03 24.22
CA ASP A 105 -23.47 -1.57 23.06
C ASP A 105 -22.44 -2.65 22.67
N VAL A 106 -21.88 -3.36 23.66
CA VAL A 106 -20.96 -4.50 23.48
C VAL A 106 -21.68 -5.74 22.93
N ALA A 107 -22.91 -6.02 23.40
CA ALA A 107 -23.71 -7.13 22.88
C ALA A 107 -24.18 -6.88 21.43
N GLY A 108 -24.46 -5.62 21.07
CA GLY A 108 -24.80 -5.24 19.69
C GLY A 108 -23.64 -5.40 18.71
N THR A 109 -22.40 -5.12 19.14
CA THR A 109 -21.19 -5.37 18.35
C THR A 109 -20.87 -6.85 18.23
N GLU A 110 -21.07 -7.66 19.27
CA GLU A 110 -20.88 -9.12 19.17
C GLU A 110 -21.84 -9.78 18.16
N GLU A 111 -23.11 -9.38 18.15
CA GLU A 111 -24.10 -9.92 17.19
C GLU A 111 -23.84 -9.45 15.76
N ALA A 112 -23.42 -8.19 15.58
CA ALA A 112 -23.00 -7.67 14.28
C ALA A 112 -21.74 -8.38 13.73
N MET A 113 -20.85 -8.81 14.62
CA MET A 113 -19.63 -9.57 14.30
C MET A 113 -19.90 -11.06 14.05
N ARG A 114 -20.92 -11.66 14.70
CA ARG A 114 -21.40 -13.01 14.37
C ARG A 114 -21.97 -13.07 12.96
N LEU A 115 -22.75 -12.08 12.57
CA LEU A 115 -23.33 -11.98 11.22
C LEU A 115 -22.26 -11.76 10.12
N LEU A 116 -21.15 -11.09 10.44
CA LEU A 116 -19.99 -10.94 9.55
C LEU A 116 -19.25 -12.27 9.34
N ARG A 117 -18.95 -13.00 10.42
CA ARG A 117 -18.37 -14.34 10.33
C ARG A 117 -19.26 -15.33 9.58
N GLU A 118 -20.58 -15.20 9.72
CA GLU A 118 -21.54 -15.99 8.93
C GLU A 118 -21.57 -15.58 7.45
N ALA A 119 -21.36 -14.30 7.11
CA ALA A 119 -21.27 -13.86 5.72
C ALA A 119 -19.97 -14.34 5.06
N GLU A 120 -18.84 -14.25 5.77
CA GLU A 120 -17.53 -14.73 5.31
C GLU A 120 -17.48 -16.26 5.18
N SER A 121 -18.06 -17.01 6.12
CA SER A 121 -18.10 -18.48 6.07
C SER A 121 -19.14 -19.05 5.10
N LYS A 122 -20.27 -18.37 4.83
CA LYS A 122 -21.27 -18.83 3.85
C LYS A 122 -20.82 -18.66 2.39
N LEU A 123 -19.77 -17.88 2.14
CA LEU A 123 -19.11 -17.79 0.83
C LEU A 123 -18.07 -18.92 0.59
N ILE A 124 -17.81 -19.80 1.57
CA ILE A 124 -16.72 -20.80 1.56
C ILE A 124 -17.17 -22.23 1.26
N MET A 125 -18.47 -22.52 1.06
CA MET A 125 -18.91 -23.88 0.67
C MET A 125 -19.60 -23.92 -0.69
N VAL A 126 -18.82 -24.26 -1.72
CA VAL A 126 -19.32 -24.94 -2.92
C VAL A 126 -18.47 -26.20 -3.11
N PRO A 127 -19.06 -27.41 -3.22
CA PRO A 127 -18.27 -28.63 -3.37
C PRO A 127 -17.66 -28.70 -4.77
N SER A 128 -16.37 -29.02 -4.80
CA SER A 128 -15.59 -29.31 -6.00
C SER A 128 -16.11 -30.57 -6.70
N SER A 129 -16.70 -30.39 -7.88
CA SER A 129 -16.83 -31.49 -8.86
C SER A 129 -16.87 -30.97 -10.30
N SER A 130 -15.96 -31.53 -11.11
CA SER A 130 -15.72 -31.29 -12.54
C SER A 130 -15.21 -29.88 -12.87
N ILE A 131 -14.08 -29.71 -13.54
CA ILE A 131 -13.90 -30.03 -14.96
C ILE A 131 -12.47 -30.51 -15.24
N CYS A 132 -12.41 -31.61 -16.00
CA CYS A 132 -11.22 -32.19 -16.59
C CYS A 132 -11.06 -31.61 -18.01
N ALA A 133 -9.97 -30.91 -18.30
CA ALA A 133 -9.36 -30.65 -19.62
C ALA A 133 -8.18 -29.69 -19.38
N SER A 134 -6.91 -29.88 -19.78
CA SER A 134 -6.27 -30.82 -20.68
C SER A 134 -4.81 -31.03 -20.19
N THR A 135 -4.44 -32.25 -19.85
CA THR A 135 -3.14 -32.60 -19.22
C THR A 135 -2.01 -32.89 -20.21
N ALA A 136 -2.09 -32.41 -21.45
CA ALA A 136 -1.14 -32.81 -22.49
C ALA A 136 -0.03 -31.78 -22.80
N ALA A 137 -0.11 -30.54 -22.31
CA ALA A 137 0.88 -29.49 -22.62
C ALA A 137 1.88 -29.17 -21.50
N VAL A 138 1.64 -29.65 -20.27
CA VAL A 138 2.49 -29.34 -19.09
C VAL A 138 3.58 -30.40 -18.85
N ALA A 139 3.47 -31.58 -19.48
CA ALA A 139 4.40 -32.68 -19.26
C ALA A 139 5.78 -32.51 -19.93
N ASN A 140 5.92 -31.61 -20.92
CA ASN A 140 7.17 -31.44 -21.65
C ASN A 140 8.13 -30.40 -21.06
N SER A 141 7.68 -29.58 -20.10
CA SER A 141 8.56 -28.62 -19.39
C SER A 141 9.09 -29.19 -18.07
N ALA A 142 8.41 -30.19 -17.49
CA ALA A 142 8.80 -30.83 -16.23
C ALA A 142 10.02 -31.75 -16.35
N ALA A 143 10.35 -32.22 -17.58
CA ALA A 143 11.48 -33.13 -17.81
C ALA A 143 12.84 -32.42 -17.97
N LEU A 144 12.86 -31.07 -18.02
CA LEU A 144 14.08 -30.26 -18.08
C LEU A 144 14.47 -29.63 -16.75
N ALA A 145 13.67 -29.85 -15.68
CA ALA A 145 14.07 -29.59 -14.30
C ALA A 145 15.09 -30.65 -13.84
N SER A 146 16.22 -30.72 -14.53
CA SER A 146 17.47 -31.22 -13.96
C SER A 146 17.71 -30.39 -12.72
N ALA A 147 17.67 -31.01 -11.54
CA ALA A 147 18.03 -30.40 -10.27
C ALA A 147 19.30 -29.56 -10.48
N ALA A 148 19.16 -28.23 -10.47
CA ALA A 148 20.29 -27.34 -10.56
C ALA A 148 21.25 -27.76 -9.45
N SER A 149 22.51 -27.98 -9.80
CA SER A 149 23.50 -28.35 -8.81
C SER A 149 23.59 -27.20 -7.80
N SER A 150 23.76 -27.47 -6.50
CA SER A 150 23.87 -26.41 -5.49
C SER A 150 25.00 -25.40 -5.77
N SER A 151 25.92 -25.74 -6.69
CA SER A 151 26.99 -24.87 -7.19
C SER A 151 26.51 -23.75 -8.13
N ASP A 152 25.29 -23.81 -8.65
CA ASP A 152 24.78 -22.83 -9.63
C ASP A 152 23.99 -21.68 -8.99
N VAL A 153 23.60 -21.82 -7.72
CA VAL A 153 22.86 -20.79 -6.98
C VAL A 153 23.81 -19.69 -6.51
N ILE A 154 23.61 -18.47 -7.01
CA ILE A 154 24.40 -17.29 -6.65
C ILE A 154 23.77 -16.46 -5.52
N CYS A 155 22.47 -16.61 -5.29
CA CYS A 155 21.76 -16.03 -4.16
C CYS A 155 20.49 -16.83 -3.85
N ARG A 156 20.22 -17.11 -2.58
CA ARG A 156 19.00 -17.75 -2.08
C ARG A 156 18.31 -16.83 -1.09
N PHE A 157 17.02 -16.57 -1.26
CA PHE A 157 16.25 -15.81 -0.28
C PHE A 157 14.91 -16.47 0.06
N GLY A 158 14.48 -16.35 1.32
CA GLY A 158 13.18 -16.84 1.77
C GLY A 158 12.09 -15.79 1.56
N VAL A 159 10.85 -16.23 1.32
CA VAL A 159 9.70 -15.30 1.19
C VAL A 159 8.48 -15.85 1.93
N ILE A 160 7.80 -14.96 2.65
CA ILE A 160 6.50 -15.20 3.28
C ILE A 160 5.62 -13.95 3.13
N ALA A 161 4.30 -14.12 3.17
CA ALA A 161 3.32 -13.05 3.08
C ALA A 161 2.18 -13.27 4.09
N ASP A 162 1.52 -12.19 4.50
CA ASP A 162 0.20 -12.23 5.14
C ASP A 162 0.14 -13.13 6.38
N VAL A 163 1.14 -13.08 7.26
CA VAL A 163 1.17 -13.91 8.46
C VAL A 163 -0.09 -13.68 9.29
N GLN A 164 -0.48 -12.42 9.51
CA GLN A 164 -1.64 -12.00 10.30
C GLN A 164 -1.71 -12.73 11.64
N HIS A 165 -1.14 -12.16 12.70
CA HIS A 165 -1.01 -12.76 14.04
C HIS A 165 -2.27 -13.47 14.58
N TYR A 166 -2.38 -14.77 14.28
CA TYR A 166 -3.30 -15.75 14.82
C TYR A 166 -2.49 -16.96 15.31
N ARG A 167 -3.05 -17.77 16.22
CA ARG A 167 -2.29 -18.89 16.83
C ARG A 167 -1.70 -19.87 15.82
N LYS A 168 -2.41 -20.10 14.70
CA LYS A 168 -1.94 -20.99 13.63
C LYS A 168 -0.80 -20.33 12.85
N SER A 169 -1.03 -19.11 12.36
CA SER A 169 -0.10 -18.44 11.47
C SER A 169 1.26 -18.12 12.10
N VAL A 170 1.30 -17.76 13.39
CA VAL A 170 2.58 -17.59 14.12
C VAL A 170 3.38 -18.88 14.17
N LYS A 171 2.72 -20.03 14.40
CA LYS A 171 3.40 -21.34 14.37
C LYS A 171 3.90 -21.67 12.98
N THR A 172 3.12 -21.35 11.94
CA THR A 172 3.52 -21.56 10.55
C THR A 172 4.71 -20.69 10.16
N LEU A 173 4.75 -19.42 10.60
CA LEU A 173 5.95 -18.58 10.50
C LEU A 173 7.13 -19.24 11.21
N GLY A 174 6.92 -19.77 12.42
CA GLY A 174 7.96 -20.47 13.16
C GLY A 174 8.55 -21.67 12.40
N ARG A 175 7.70 -22.45 11.70
CA ARG A 175 8.15 -23.54 10.82
C ARG A 175 8.88 -23.06 9.58
N ALA A 176 8.45 -21.94 8.98
CA ALA A 176 9.17 -21.31 7.88
C ALA A 176 10.58 -20.90 8.29
N VAL A 177 10.72 -20.29 9.48
CA VAL A 177 12.03 -19.94 10.06
C VAL A 177 12.89 -21.18 10.30
N ASP A 178 12.32 -22.26 10.85
CA ASP A 178 13.04 -23.52 11.06
C ASP A 178 13.51 -24.13 9.73
N TRP A 179 12.66 -24.10 8.71
CA TRP A 179 12.99 -24.59 7.38
C TRP A 179 14.13 -23.78 6.75
N TRP A 180 14.05 -22.45 6.72
CA TRP A 180 15.11 -21.59 6.19
C TRP A 180 16.44 -21.78 6.93
N ASN A 181 16.42 -21.93 8.25
CA ASN A 181 17.60 -22.22 9.07
C ASN A 181 18.22 -23.59 8.78
N SER A 182 17.43 -24.56 8.28
CA SER A 182 17.91 -25.89 7.93
C SER A 182 18.68 -25.93 6.61
N LEU A 183 18.54 -24.91 5.75
CA LEU A 183 19.22 -24.84 4.46
C LEU A 183 20.67 -24.37 4.67
N GLN A 184 21.65 -25.21 4.33
CA GLN A 184 23.07 -24.94 4.56
C GLN A 184 23.94 -24.91 3.29
N SER A 185 23.41 -25.35 2.14
CA SER A 185 24.18 -25.45 0.88
C SER A 185 23.30 -25.20 -0.35
N PRO A 186 23.08 -23.93 -0.75
CA PRO A 186 23.46 -22.72 -0.01
C PRO A 186 22.50 -22.43 1.16
N SER A 187 22.99 -21.68 2.14
CA SER A 187 22.15 -21.08 3.17
C SER A 187 21.36 -19.89 2.62
N VAL A 188 20.30 -19.51 3.31
CA VAL A 188 19.51 -18.32 2.97
C VAL A 188 20.34 -17.05 3.20
N ASP A 189 20.42 -16.19 2.19
CA ASP A 189 21.13 -14.91 2.24
C ASP A 189 20.29 -13.84 2.96
N PHE A 190 19.02 -13.69 2.60
CA PHE A 190 18.07 -12.79 3.26
C PHE A 190 16.64 -13.35 3.21
N VAL A 191 15.72 -12.75 3.97
CA VAL A 191 14.29 -13.10 3.95
C VAL A 191 13.45 -11.87 3.64
N VAL A 192 12.43 -12.03 2.80
CA VAL A 192 11.43 -11.01 2.49
C VAL A 192 10.10 -11.39 3.13
N ASN A 193 9.57 -10.49 3.95
CA ASN A 193 8.20 -10.50 4.40
C ASN A 193 7.38 -9.51 3.55
N LEU A 194 6.44 -10.02 2.77
CA LEU A 194 5.54 -9.26 1.89
C LEU A 194 4.39 -8.57 2.65
N ALA A 195 4.64 -8.17 3.91
CA ALA A 195 3.74 -7.46 4.80
C ALA A 195 2.57 -8.27 5.40
N ASP A 196 1.68 -7.56 6.11
CA ASP A 196 0.55 -8.09 6.88
C ASP A 196 0.99 -9.12 7.93
N LEU A 197 1.96 -8.74 8.76
CA LEU A 197 2.47 -9.56 9.86
C LEU A 197 1.44 -9.72 10.98
N ILE A 198 0.74 -8.64 11.29
CA ILE A 198 -0.28 -8.62 12.33
C ILE A 198 -1.63 -8.24 11.74
N ASP A 199 -2.69 -8.69 12.37
CA ASP A 199 -4.04 -8.41 11.90
C ASP A 199 -4.59 -7.08 12.45
N GLY A 200 -5.42 -6.37 11.69
CA GLY A 200 -6.04 -5.09 12.06
C GLY A 200 -6.96 -5.16 13.30
N HIS A 201 -7.50 -6.34 13.63
CA HIS A 201 -8.28 -6.54 14.86
C HIS A 201 -7.47 -6.22 16.12
N ASN A 202 -6.14 -6.35 16.07
CA ASN A 202 -5.28 -6.03 17.21
C ASN A 202 -5.39 -4.56 17.64
N ARG A 203 -5.66 -3.62 16.70
CA ARG A 203 -5.92 -2.23 17.07
C ARG A 203 -7.23 -2.08 17.85
N GLY A 204 -8.27 -2.82 17.46
CA GLY A 204 -9.57 -2.79 18.15
C GLY A 204 -9.47 -3.27 19.60
N THR A 205 -8.51 -4.14 19.91
CA THR A 205 -8.21 -4.66 21.25
C THR A 205 -7.06 -3.96 21.96
N GLY A 206 -6.34 -3.06 21.29
CA GLY A 206 -5.16 -2.38 21.82
C GLY A 206 -3.95 -3.29 22.02
N THR A 207 -3.86 -4.40 21.27
CA THR A 207 -2.83 -5.46 21.41
C THR A 207 -1.82 -5.48 20.26
N GLN A 208 -1.81 -4.46 19.40
CA GLN A 208 -1.01 -4.46 18.16
C GLN A 208 0.51 -4.49 18.41
N LYS A 209 0.99 -3.92 19.51
CA LYS A 209 2.43 -3.94 19.85
C LYS A 209 2.85 -5.32 20.35
N GLU A 210 2.02 -5.94 21.18
CA GLU A 210 2.21 -7.29 21.70
C GLU A 210 2.18 -8.32 20.58
N ALA A 211 1.20 -8.21 19.67
CA ALA A 211 1.12 -9.07 18.49
C ALA A 211 2.36 -8.95 17.60
N MET A 212 2.82 -7.71 17.35
CA MET A 212 4.03 -7.48 16.57
C MET A 212 5.27 -8.07 17.27
N ALA A 213 5.39 -7.89 18.59
CA ALA A 213 6.47 -8.50 19.36
C ALA A 213 6.49 -10.03 19.24
N THR A 214 5.33 -10.70 19.35
CA THR A 214 5.22 -12.15 19.19
C THR A 214 5.65 -12.62 17.79
N VAL A 215 5.26 -11.90 16.73
CA VAL A 215 5.71 -12.23 15.37
C VAL A 215 7.23 -12.05 15.23
N MET A 216 7.77 -10.97 15.78
CA MET A 216 9.19 -10.67 15.69
C MET A 216 10.07 -11.62 16.54
N GLU A 217 9.54 -12.21 17.62
CA GLU A 217 10.21 -13.29 18.36
C GLU A 217 10.51 -14.51 17.47
N GLU A 218 9.65 -14.82 16.49
CA GLU A 218 9.93 -15.89 15.53
C GLU A 218 11.04 -15.49 14.55
N PHE A 219 11.01 -14.25 14.04
CA PHE A 219 12.07 -13.72 13.18
C PHE A 219 13.42 -13.60 13.89
N GLU A 220 13.45 -13.39 15.20
CA GLU A 220 14.69 -13.39 16.00
C GLU A 220 15.44 -14.73 15.92
N ARG A 221 14.72 -15.84 15.70
CA ARG A 221 15.32 -17.16 15.54
C ARG A 221 16.00 -17.35 14.18
N LEU A 222 15.67 -16.53 13.17
CA LEU A 222 16.18 -16.64 11.81
C LEU A 222 17.70 -16.43 11.72
N SER A 223 18.40 -17.26 10.95
CA SER A 223 19.86 -17.29 10.84
C SER A 223 20.31 -17.18 9.37
N CYS A 224 19.75 -16.22 8.63
CA CYS A 224 20.22 -15.88 7.29
C CYS A 224 21.50 -15.02 7.35
N ARG A 225 22.17 -14.84 6.21
CA ARG A 225 23.50 -14.19 6.16
C ARG A 225 23.49 -12.67 6.31
N ASP A 226 22.46 -12.01 5.79
CA ASP A 226 22.43 -10.55 5.63
C ASP A 226 21.33 -9.92 6.48
N LYS A 227 20.08 -9.95 6.02
CA LYS A 227 19.01 -9.12 6.61
C LYS A 227 17.60 -9.72 6.46
N ILE A 228 16.66 -9.12 7.19
CA ILE A 228 15.22 -9.30 7.00
C ILE A 228 14.66 -8.06 6.29
N VAL A 229 13.87 -8.26 5.25
CA VAL A 229 13.22 -7.19 4.49
C VAL A 229 11.74 -7.24 4.81
N HIS A 230 11.23 -6.22 5.50
CA HIS A 230 9.80 -6.07 5.79
C HIS A 230 9.19 -5.05 4.83
N MET A 231 7.99 -5.37 4.37
CA MET A 231 7.12 -4.46 3.63
C MET A 231 6.00 -3.93 4.53
N VAL A 232 5.27 -2.92 4.02
CA VAL A 232 4.08 -2.37 4.68
C VAL A 232 2.82 -2.82 3.96
N GLY A 233 1.91 -3.40 4.73
CA GLY A 233 0.62 -3.94 4.33
C GLY A 233 -0.51 -3.03 4.77
N ASN A 234 -1.74 -3.35 4.37
CA ASN A 234 -2.91 -2.63 4.87
C ASN A 234 -3.10 -2.89 6.37
N HIS A 235 -2.81 -4.09 6.88
CA HIS A 235 -3.00 -4.39 8.30
C HIS A 235 -1.95 -3.72 9.20
N GLU A 236 -0.73 -3.49 8.70
CA GLU A 236 0.22 -2.60 9.38
C GLU A 236 -0.35 -1.18 9.51
N LEU A 237 -0.92 -0.62 8.43
CA LEU A 237 -1.51 0.72 8.41
C LEU A 237 -2.87 0.81 9.10
N TYR A 238 -3.52 -0.33 9.34
CA TYR A 238 -4.64 -0.41 10.27
C TYR A 238 -4.16 -0.22 11.69
N CYS A 239 -3.04 -0.85 12.07
CA CYS A 239 -2.54 -0.86 13.44
C CYS A 239 -1.71 0.36 13.83
N PHE A 240 -0.98 0.95 12.87
CA PHE A 240 0.03 1.95 13.11
C PHE A 240 0.01 3.04 12.04
N THR A 241 0.41 4.26 12.42
CA THR A 241 0.79 5.30 11.48
C THR A 241 2.16 5.01 10.86
N ARG A 242 2.46 5.59 9.69
CA ARG A 242 3.82 5.51 9.09
C ARG A 242 4.90 6.01 10.05
N SER A 243 4.60 7.09 10.78
CA SER A 243 5.49 7.62 11.81
C SER A 243 5.75 6.62 12.93
N GLU A 244 4.76 5.85 13.36
CA GLU A 244 4.94 4.79 14.35
C GLU A 244 5.72 3.60 13.80
N LEU A 245 5.43 3.16 12.58
CA LEU A 245 6.16 2.08 11.90
C LEU A 245 7.66 2.40 11.75
N SER A 246 8.02 3.67 11.55
CA SER A 246 9.43 4.10 11.48
C SER A 246 10.19 4.04 12.81
N LYS A 247 9.50 3.76 13.92
CA LYS A 247 10.11 3.73 15.25
C LYS A 247 10.57 2.32 15.64
N PRO A 248 11.76 2.16 16.24
CA PRO A 248 12.28 0.86 16.68
C PRO A 248 11.41 0.12 17.71
N GLN A 249 10.42 0.78 18.30
CA GLN A 249 9.52 0.14 19.27
C GLN A 249 8.39 -0.66 18.62
N VAL A 250 8.13 -0.47 17.32
CA VAL A 250 7.11 -1.24 16.59
C VAL A 250 7.74 -2.48 15.98
N PHE A 251 8.87 -2.34 15.30
CA PHE A 251 9.72 -3.46 14.88
C PHE A 251 10.88 -3.59 15.88
N PRO A 252 10.74 -4.38 16.96
CA PRO A 252 11.83 -4.59 17.90
C PRO A 252 13.08 -5.08 17.17
N PRO A 253 14.27 -4.60 17.54
CA PRO A 253 15.52 -5.05 16.95
C PRO A 253 15.66 -6.57 17.04
N THR A 254 16.07 -7.18 15.94
CA THR A 254 16.50 -8.58 15.91
C THR A 254 18.02 -8.70 15.92
N LYS A 255 18.57 -9.90 16.13
CA LYS A 255 20.01 -10.19 15.96
C LYS A 255 20.49 -9.90 14.53
N LEU A 256 19.59 -10.05 13.55
CA LEU A 256 19.80 -9.65 12.17
C LEU A 256 19.38 -8.19 11.98
N PRO A 257 20.07 -7.42 11.12
CA PRO A 257 19.52 -6.15 10.68
C PRO A 257 18.21 -6.39 9.92
N TYR A 258 17.24 -5.51 10.09
CA TYR A 258 16.04 -5.48 9.27
C TYR A 258 15.93 -4.16 8.50
N ALA A 259 15.21 -4.19 7.38
CA ALA A 259 14.89 -3.03 6.57
C ALA A 259 13.37 -2.96 6.35
N LEU A 260 12.76 -1.88 6.84
CA LEU A 260 11.36 -1.52 6.58
C LEU A 260 11.29 -0.29 5.66
N SER A 261 12.05 0.74 6.01
CA SER A 261 12.43 1.84 5.13
C SER A 261 13.88 1.67 4.70
N ARG A 262 14.34 2.52 3.77
CA ARG A 262 15.74 2.50 3.31
C ARG A 262 16.69 2.57 4.53
N PRO A 263 17.53 1.54 4.77
CA PRO A 263 18.45 1.58 5.89
C PRO A 263 19.61 2.57 5.63
N PRO A 264 19.90 3.50 6.55
CA PRO A 264 21.17 4.22 6.57
C PRO A 264 22.27 3.27 7.08
N PRO A 265 23.45 3.15 6.46
CA PRO A 265 23.94 3.70 5.20
C PRO A 265 24.17 2.55 4.20
N LEU A 266 23.23 2.20 3.33
CA LEU A 266 23.62 1.38 2.17
C LEU A 266 24.55 2.25 1.31
N PRO A 267 25.86 1.92 1.20
CA PRO A 267 26.86 2.76 0.54
C PRO A 267 26.66 2.82 -0.98
N ASP A 268 25.75 1.99 -1.52
CA ASP A 268 25.27 2.05 -2.89
C ASP A 268 23.83 2.55 -2.92
N SER A 269 23.58 3.69 -3.56
CA SER A 269 22.42 3.73 -4.45
C SER A 269 22.58 4.82 -5.51
N GLN A 270 22.81 4.37 -6.73
CA GLN A 270 22.48 5.06 -7.98
C GLN A 270 21.04 5.65 -7.97
N TYR A 271 20.14 5.14 -7.10
CA TYR A 271 18.74 5.55 -6.98
C TYR A 271 18.32 5.88 -5.54
N PRO A 272 18.45 7.15 -5.11
CA PRO A 272 18.01 7.53 -3.78
C PRO A 272 16.48 7.42 -3.65
N THR A 273 16.02 6.86 -2.54
CA THR A 273 14.60 6.86 -2.14
C THR A 273 14.19 8.21 -1.55
N GLY A 274 12.89 8.41 -1.34
CA GLY A 274 12.36 9.55 -0.61
C GLY A 274 12.81 9.61 0.86
N ASP A 275 12.13 10.46 1.64
CA ASP A 275 12.44 10.71 3.05
C ASP A 275 12.36 9.44 3.93
N PRO A 276 12.81 9.46 5.20
CA PRO A 276 12.85 8.28 6.08
C PRO A 276 11.50 7.59 6.36
N SER A 277 10.36 8.21 6.03
CA SER A 277 9.02 7.61 6.09
C SER A 277 8.60 6.88 4.80
N THR A 278 9.51 6.84 3.83
CA THR A 278 9.36 6.11 2.57
C THR A 278 9.63 4.61 2.78
N PHE A 279 8.66 3.77 2.42
CA PHE A 279 8.75 2.30 2.53
C PHE A 279 8.98 1.59 1.19
N TYR A 280 9.32 2.34 0.14
CA TYR A 280 9.85 1.80 -1.11
C TYR A 280 11.36 2.05 -1.22
N TYR A 281 12.10 1.05 -1.69
CA TYR A 281 13.55 1.13 -1.86
C TYR A 281 14.07 0.01 -2.76
N SER A 282 15.37 0.00 -3.05
CA SER A 282 16.00 -1.12 -3.75
C SER A 282 17.36 -1.46 -3.16
N PHE A 283 17.83 -2.68 -3.43
CA PHE A 283 19.17 -3.14 -3.07
C PHE A 283 19.67 -4.18 -4.06
N VAL A 284 20.98 -4.40 -4.07
CA VAL A 284 21.64 -5.42 -4.91
C VAL A 284 21.78 -6.69 -4.05
N PRO A 285 21.02 -7.77 -4.31
CA PRO A 285 21.16 -9.02 -3.57
C PRO A 285 22.44 -9.78 -3.97
N CYS A 286 22.80 -9.71 -5.25
CA CYS A 286 23.98 -10.33 -5.84
C CYS A 286 24.30 -9.64 -7.17
N ARG A 287 25.47 -9.93 -7.75
CA ARG A 287 25.94 -9.29 -8.99
C ARG A 287 24.94 -9.50 -10.13
N GLY A 288 24.60 -8.42 -10.84
CA GLY A 288 23.70 -8.44 -12.00
C GLY A 288 22.21 -8.49 -11.64
N TRP A 289 21.88 -8.35 -10.35
CA TRP A 289 20.50 -8.37 -9.87
C TRP A 289 20.18 -7.17 -8.98
N ARG A 290 18.91 -6.79 -8.97
CA ARG A 290 18.35 -5.79 -8.05
C ARG A 290 16.99 -6.26 -7.55
N VAL A 291 16.76 -6.11 -6.24
CA VAL A 291 15.43 -6.26 -5.64
C VAL A 291 14.84 -4.87 -5.43
N VAL A 292 13.61 -4.68 -5.85
CA VAL A 292 12.81 -3.47 -5.70
C VAL A 292 11.67 -3.76 -4.73
N ILE A 293 11.60 -3.00 -3.65
CA ILE A 293 10.49 -3.01 -2.69
C ILE A 293 9.60 -1.83 -3.02
N LEU A 294 8.34 -2.11 -3.35
CA LEU A 294 7.32 -1.08 -3.59
C LEU A 294 6.44 -0.90 -2.35
N ASP A 295 5.88 0.30 -2.24
CA ASP A 295 4.89 0.68 -1.25
C ASP A 295 3.55 0.91 -1.96
N PRO A 296 2.68 -0.13 -2.02
CA PRO A 296 1.39 -0.04 -2.70
C PRO A 296 0.35 0.78 -1.91
N TYR A 297 0.76 1.42 -0.82
CA TYR A 297 -0.10 2.27 0.01
C TYR A 297 0.37 3.72 0.06
N ASP A 298 1.36 4.10 -0.76
CA ASP A 298 1.76 5.50 -0.98
C ASP A 298 0.61 6.32 -1.58
N LEU A 299 -0.25 5.71 -2.39
CA LEU A 299 -1.55 6.28 -2.77
C LEU A 299 -2.65 5.37 -2.22
N SER A 300 -3.24 5.70 -1.08
CA SER A 300 -4.29 4.87 -0.48
C SER A 300 -5.16 5.67 0.49
N VAL A 301 -6.31 5.08 0.88
CA VAL A 301 -7.19 5.66 1.92
C VAL A 301 -6.47 5.78 3.27
N MET A 302 -5.55 4.85 3.54
CA MET A 302 -4.84 4.70 4.82
C MET A 302 -3.37 5.11 4.73
N ARG A 303 -3.02 6.00 3.80
CA ARG A 303 -1.63 6.42 3.58
C ARG A 303 -0.94 6.82 4.88
N GLU A 304 -1.57 7.66 5.70
CA GLU A 304 -0.99 8.12 6.98
C GLU A 304 -1.16 7.14 8.15
N GLY A 305 -1.73 5.95 7.89
CA GLY A 305 -2.28 5.03 8.87
C GLY A 305 -3.70 5.40 9.27
N GLY A 306 -4.30 4.62 10.17
CA GLY A 306 -5.65 4.90 10.67
C GLY A 306 -6.76 4.07 10.03
N GLY A 307 -6.46 3.11 9.14
CA GLY A 307 -7.45 2.21 8.54
C GLY A 307 -8.02 1.14 9.51
N ARG A 308 -9.09 0.44 9.10
CA ARG A 308 -10.31 0.18 9.92
C ARG A 308 -10.19 -0.86 11.05
N HIS A 309 -10.83 -0.57 12.20
CA HIS A 309 -11.77 -1.53 12.79
C HIS A 309 -13.13 -0.86 13.08
N GLY A 310 -14.21 -1.39 12.51
CA GLY A 310 -15.59 -1.04 12.86
C GLY A 310 -16.19 0.26 12.28
N ILE A 311 -15.62 0.80 11.19
CA ILE A 311 -15.86 2.16 10.68
C ILE A 311 -15.17 3.24 11.52
N GLU A 312 -14.32 4.08 10.95
CA GLU A 312 -14.07 5.42 11.50
C GLU A 312 -14.47 6.44 10.42
N LEU A 313 -15.74 6.62 10.05
CA LEU A 313 -16.83 7.34 10.73
C LEU A 313 -16.58 8.83 11.01
N LEU A 314 -15.42 9.40 10.66
CA LEU A 314 -15.28 10.86 10.67
C LEU A 314 -14.39 11.36 9.53
N LYS A 315 -14.96 12.30 8.78
CA LYS A 315 -14.21 13.47 8.32
C LYS A 315 -13.26 13.92 9.45
N GLY A 316 -11.95 13.69 9.32
CA GLY A 316 -10.94 14.20 10.26
C GLY A 316 -10.25 13.22 11.21
N HIS A 317 -10.21 11.90 10.92
CA HIS A 317 -9.47 10.91 11.73
C HIS A 317 -8.14 10.41 11.13
N GLY A 318 -7.54 11.15 10.21
CA GLY A 318 -6.21 10.82 9.68
C GLY A 318 -6.21 9.92 8.45
N LEU A 319 -7.37 9.59 7.89
CA LEU A 319 -7.44 9.03 6.53
C LEU A 319 -6.97 10.07 5.52
N ASP A 320 -6.29 9.59 4.48
CA ASP A 320 -5.78 10.45 3.42
C ASP A 320 -6.92 10.95 2.54
N THR A 321 -7.03 12.28 2.39
CA THR A 321 -8.15 12.89 1.67
C THR A 321 -8.09 12.65 0.16
N GLU A 322 -6.88 12.56 -0.41
CA GLU A 322 -6.69 12.35 -1.85
C GLU A 322 -7.05 10.91 -2.21
N GLY A 323 -6.48 9.93 -1.49
CA GLY A 323 -6.77 8.51 -1.66
C GLY A 323 -8.23 8.17 -1.39
N THR A 324 -8.84 8.79 -0.36
CA THR A 324 -10.28 8.62 -0.07
C THR A 324 -11.14 9.13 -1.22
N ALA A 325 -10.89 10.35 -1.71
CA ALA A 325 -11.65 10.93 -2.81
C ALA A 325 -11.49 10.12 -4.10
N LEU A 326 -10.27 9.67 -4.39
CA LEU A 326 -9.97 8.87 -5.57
C LEU A 326 -10.71 7.52 -5.54
N CYS A 327 -10.60 6.77 -4.44
CA CYS A 327 -11.29 5.49 -4.29
C CYS A 327 -12.81 5.66 -4.36
N GLN A 328 -13.37 6.63 -3.63
CA GLN A 328 -14.80 6.89 -3.61
C GLN A 328 -15.35 7.34 -4.98
N SER A 329 -14.54 8.02 -5.80
CA SER A 329 -14.97 8.45 -7.13
C SER A 329 -15.17 7.29 -8.12
N HIS A 330 -14.54 6.14 -7.87
CA HIS A 330 -14.65 4.94 -8.70
C HIS A 330 -15.49 3.82 -8.07
N ASN A 331 -15.67 3.85 -6.75
CA ASN A 331 -16.52 2.90 -6.04
C ASN A 331 -17.92 3.50 -5.82
N PRO A 332 -19.01 2.91 -6.35
CA PRO A 332 -20.37 3.41 -6.14
C PRO A 332 -20.86 3.22 -4.69
N ASN A 333 -20.17 2.41 -3.90
CA ASN A 333 -20.49 2.15 -2.50
C ASN A 333 -19.82 3.20 -1.61
N ASP A 334 -20.48 3.58 -0.51
CA ASP A 334 -19.86 4.44 0.49
C ASP A 334 -18.74 3.66 1.20
N ILE A 335 -17.49 3.96 0.83
CA ILE A 335 -16.30 3.25 1.32
C ILE A 335 -16.03 3.52 2.81
N GLY A 336 -16.68 4.54 3.37
CA GLY A 336 -16.62 4.85 4.79
C GLY A 336 -17.45 3.87 5.61
N ILE A 337 -18.71 3.60 5.21
CA ILE A 337 -19.67 2.88 6.07
C ILE A 337 -20.05 1.48 5.60
N GLN A 338 -19.93 1.17 4.31
CA GLN A 338 -20.39 -0.11 3.78
C GLN A 338 -19.54 -1.29 4.27
N LYS A 339 -20.13 -2.49 4.23
CA LYS A 339 -19.46 -3.76 4.54
C LYS A 339 -19.02 -4.49 3.26
N ASP A 340 -19.84 -4.43 2.22
CA ASP A 340 -19.51 -4.95 0.90
C ASP A 340 -19.10 -3.78 0.00
N PHE A 341 -17.82 -3.74 -0.38
CA PHE A 341 -17.29 -2.71 -1.26
C PHE A 341 -17.40 -3.07 -2.75
N PHE A 342 -17.81 -4.30 -3.08
CA PHE A 342 -17.79 -4.82 -4.45
C PHE A 342 -19.14 -4.74 -5.15
N GLN A 343 -20.21 -4.36 -4.45
CA GLN A 343 -21.53 -4.27 -5.04
C GLN A 343 -21.50 -3.31 -6.25
N GLY A 344 -21.82 -3.85 -7.44
CA GLY A 344 -21.80 -3.09 -8.69
C GLY A 344 -20.42 -2.87 -9.33
N LEU A 345 -19.34 -3.42 -8.74
CA LEU A 345 -18.00 -3.42 -9.33
C LEU A 345 -17.74 -4.76 -10.04
N HIS A 346 -17.16 -4.69 -11.24
CA HIS A 346 -16.85 -5.86 -12.06
C HIS A 346 -15.51 -5.71 -12.78
N GLY A 347 -14.84 -6.85 -13.04
CA GLY A 347 -13.56 -6.88 -13.75
C GLY A 347 -12.53 -5.95 -13.09
N LEU A 348 -11.79 -5.19 -13.90
CA LEU A 348 -10.77 -4.26 -13.41
C LEU A 348 -11.29 -3.27 -12.37
N ASP A 349 -12.56 -2.85 -12.44
CA ASP A 349 -13.10 -1.87 -11.49
C ASP A 349 -13.26 -2.41 -10.07
N SER A 350 -13.28 -3.74 -9.90
CA SER A 350 -13.27 -4.39 -8.59
C SER A 350 -12.05 -4.07 -7.74
N ARG A 351 -11.00 -3.47 -8.31
CA ARG A 351 -9.80 -3.02 -7.59
C ARG A 351 -10.04 -1.79 -6.71
N TRP A 352 -11.08 -1.00 -6.98
CA TRP A 352 -11.36 0.26 -6.31
C TRP A 352 -12.01 0.06 -4.93
N VAL A 353 -11.25 -0.53 -4.00
CA VAL A 353 -11.68 -0.79 -2.63
C VAL A 353 -10.69 -0.19 -1.63
N PRO A 354 -11.15 0.20 -0.42
CA PRO A 354 -10.34 0.99 0.51
C PRO A 354 -9.18 0.22 1.17
N PHE A 355 -9.18 -1.11 1.08
CA PHE A 355 -8.09 -1.95 1.56
C PHE A 355 -7.00 -2.20 0.50
N ASN A 356 -7.23 -1.81 -0.75
CA ASN A 356 -6.18 -1.75 -1.76
C ASN A 356 -5.49 -0.37 -1.68
N GLY A 357 -4.55 -0.15 -2.58
CA GLY A 357 -3.94 1.15 -2.82
C GLY A 357 -3.25 1.17 -4.17
N GLY A 358 -2.44 2.18 -4.38
CA GLY A 358 -1.61 2.36 -5.55
C GLY A 358 -0.31 3.06 -5.21
N PHE A 359 0.38 3.48 -6.25
CA PHE A 359 1.73 4.02 -6.19
C PHE A 359 1.70 5.52 -6.48
N GLY A 360 2.27 6.33 -5.58
CA GLY A 360 2.34 7.77 -5.75
C GLY A 360 3.25 8.18 -6.92
N LYS A 361 3.03 9.38 -7.46
CA LYS A 361 3.77 9.88 -8.64
C LYS A 361 5.29 9.89 -8.44
N THR A 362 5.75 10.24 -7.25
CA THR A 362 7.19 10.24 -6.91
C THR A 362 7.76 8.82 -6.93
N GLN A 363 7.04 7.85 -6.38
CA GLN A 363 7.45 6.44 -6.39
C GLN A 363 7.48 5.88 -7.82
N LEU A 364 6.48 6.19 -8.65
CA LEU A 364 6.45 5.76 -10.05
C LEU A 364 7.58 6.37 -10.88
N ALA A 365 7.87 7.67 -10.70
CA ALA A 365 8.99 8.32 -11.38
C ALA A 365 10.33 7.72 -10.95
N TRP A 366 10.50 7.44 -9.65
CA TRP A 366 11.66 6.74 -9.11
C TRP A 366 11.81 5.33 -9.72
N LEU A 367 10.72 4.56 -9.76
CA LEU A 367 10.70 3.21 -10.33
C LEU A 367 11.12 3.23 -11.80
N ARG A 368 10.54 4.11 -12.61
CA ARG A 368 10.90 4.25 -14.03
C ARG A 368 12.37 4.57 -14.24
N ASN A 369 12.91 5.53 -13.47
CA ASN A 369 14.34 5.88 -13.56
C ASN A 369 15.25 4.73 -13.14
N LEU A 370 14.85 3.97 -12.10
CA LEU A 370 15.57 2.79 -11.64
C LEU A 370 15.57 1.68 -12.69
N LEU A 371 14.41 1.35 -13.25
CA LEU A 371 14.27 0.31 -14.27
C LEU A 371 15.00 0.68 -15.55
N HIS A 372 14.94 1.95 -15.96
CA HIS A 372 15.71 2.47 -17.08
C HIS A 372 17.21 2.19 -16.93
N GLY A 373 17.83 2.61 -15.81
CA GLY A 373 19.26 2.36 -15.66
C GLY A 373 19.60 0.89 -15.38
N CYS A 374 18.72 0.10 -14.76
CA CYS A 374 18.90 -1.35 -14.69
C CYS A 374 18.88 -2.00 -16.08
N HIS A 375 18.02 -1.52 -16.98
CA HIS A 375 17.98 -1.97 -18.36
C HIS A 375 19.27 -1.63 -19.11
N GLU A 376 19.74 -0.39 -19.02
CA GLU A 376 21.02 0.05 -19.61
C GLU A 376 22.21 -0.77 -19.06
N ASP A 377 22.20 -1.06 -17.76
CA ASP A 377 23.26 -1.80 -17.07
C ASP A 377 23.09 -3.34 -17.21
N ASN A 378 22.10 -3.83 -17.95
CA ASN A 378 21.75 -5.26 -18.09
C ASN A 378 21.58 -5.99 -16.73
N THR A 379 20.97 -5.30 -15.76
CA THR A 379 20.68 -5.80 -14.42
C THR A 379 19.26 -6.36 -14.36
N ASN A 380 19.12 -7.61 -13.96
CA ASN A 380 17.81 -8.24 -13.77
C ASN A 380 17.13 -7.72 -12.50
N VAL A 381 15.81 -7.57 -12.55
CA VAL A 381 15.02 -6.99 -11.45
C VAL A 381 13.98 -7.97 -10.93
N ILE A 382 13.90 -8.07 -9.61
CA ILE A 382 12.79 -8.68 -8.87
C ILE A 382 12.02 -7.56 -8.18
N VAL A 383 10.72 -7.48 -8.41
CA VAL A 383 9.82 -6.50 -7.77
C VAL A 383 9.01 -7.20 -6.68
N CYS A 384 8.95 -6.59 -5.50
CA CYS A 384 8.08 -7.02 -4.41
C CYS A 384 7.03 -5.93 -4.17
N SER A 385 5.76 -6.32 -4.09
CA SER A 385 4.63 -5.46 -3.76
C SER A 385 3.65 -6.25 -2.91
N HIS A 386 3.15 -5.72 -1.81
CA HIS A 386 2.13 -6.44 -1.03
C HIS A 386 0.84 -6.64 -1.85
N VAL A 387 0.33 -5.59 -2.51
CA VAL A 387 -0.86 -5.64 -3.39
C VAL A 387 -0.49 -6.18 -4.78
N VAL A 388 -1.39 -6.95 -5.39
CA VAL A 388 -1.18 -7.60 -6.70
C VAL A 388 -1.08 -6.56 -7.82
N ILE A 389 -0.13 -6.76 -8.75
CA ILE A 389 0.12 -5.83 -9.87
C ILE A 389 -0.52 -6.32 -11.18
N HIS A 390 -0.53 -7.62 -11.49
CA HIS A 390 -1.10 -8.08 -12.76
C HIS A 390 -2.55 -8.57 -12.60
N PRO A 391 -3.50 -8.16 -13.46
CA PRO A 391 -4.90 -8.60 -13.39
C PRO A 391 -5.06 -10.13 -13.37
N ASP A 392 -4.35 -10.83 -14.26
CA ASP A 392 -4.41 -12.30 -14.36
C ASP A 392 -3.66 -13.03 -13.24
N ALA A 393 -2.93 -12.31 -12.39
CA ALA A 393 -2.37 -12.83 -11.14
C ALA A 393 -3.32 -12.61 -9.95
N THR A 394 -4.56 -12.16 -10.18
CA THR A 394 -5.61 -12.16 -9.15
C THR A 394 -6.43 -13.43 -9.20
N HIS A 395 -7.18 -13.73 -8.13
CA HIS A 395 -7.99 -14.93 -8.08
C HIS A 395 -9.05 -14.93 -9.19
N GLU A 396 -8.90 -15.87 -10.14
CA GLU A 396 -9.77 -16.01 -11.31
C GLU A 396 -9.90 -14.71 -12.13
N GLY A 397 -8.90 -13.84 -12.10
CA GLY A 397 -8.92 -12.55 -12.81
C GLY A 397 -9.94 -11.55 -12.26
N ASN A 398 -10.46 -11.75 -11.04
CA ASN A 398 -11.53 -10.91 -10.48
C ASN A 398 -11.08 -9.50 -10.08
N CYS A 399 -9.77 -9.22 -10.07
CA CYS A 399 -9.16 -7.93 -9.81
C CYS A 399 -9.46 -7.29 -8.44
N ARG A 400 -10.00 -8.06 -7.48
CA ARG A 400 -10.39 -7.54 -6.15
C ARG A 400 -9.20 -7.11 -5.29
N THR A 401 -8.02 -7.67 -5.55
CA THR A 401 -6.76 -7.41 -4.83
C THR A 401 -5.72 -6.71 -5.70
N LEU A 402 -6.15 -6.16 -6.85
CA LEU A 402 -5.30 -5.46 -7.80
C LEU A 402 -5.00 -4.03 -7.32
N ALA A 403 -3.79 -3.55 -7.58
CA ALA A 403 -3.42 -2.16 -7.30
C ALA A 403 -4.24 -1.16 -8.14
N TRP A 404 -4.60 -0.01 -7.58
CA TRP A 404 -5.47 0.98 -8.23
C TRP A 404 -4.93 1.46 -9.58
N ASN A 405 -3.65 1.78 -9.61
CA ASN A 405 -2.94 2.22 -10.80
C ASN A 405 -1.88 1.19 -11.23
N TYR A 406 -2.25 -0.09 -11.19
CA TYR A 406 -1.40 -1.21 -11.59
C TYR A 406 -0.76 -1.04 -12.98
N GLN A 407 -1.51 -0.43 -13.92
CA GLN A 407 -1.05 -0.20 -15.28
C GLN A 407 0.21 0.67 -15.34
N ASP A 408 0.34 1.69 -14.47
CA ASP A 408 1.53 2.54 -14.44
C ASP A 408 2.80 1.76 -14.09
N VAL A 409 2.67 0.72 -13.25
CA VAL A 409 3.78 -0.16 -12.87
C VAL A 409 4.09 -1.16 -13.98
N LEU A 410 3.06 -1.76 -14.59
CA LEU A 410 3.22 -2.63 -15.75
C LEU A 410 3.92 -1.89 -16.90
N ASP A 411 3.45 -0.70 -17.26
CA ASP A 411 4.03 0.14 -18.30
C ASP A 411 5.50 0.48 -18.01
N ALA A 412 5.86 0.78 -16.75
CA ALA A 412 7.24 1.00 -16.36
C ALA A 412 8.13 -0.25 -16.55
N MET A 413 7.61 -1.45 -16.30
CA MET A 413 8.33 -2.70 -16.52
C MET A 413 8.43 -3.08 -18.00
N TYR A 414 7.42 -2.72 -18.79
CA TYR A 414 7.38 -3.00 -20.23
C TYR A 414 8.27 -2.06 -21.03
N ASP A 415 8.34 -0.78 -20.65
CA ASP A 415 9.23 0.20 -21.27
C ASP A 415 10.71 -0.15 -21.08
N PHE A 416 11.05 -0.84 -19.97
CA PHE A 416 12.42 -1.22 -19.62
C PHE A 416 12.49 -2.72 -19.27
N PRO A 417 12.64 -3.60 -20.29
CA PRO A 417 12.61 -5.06 -20.12
C PRO A 417 13.80 -5.62 -19.32
N CYS A 418 13.80 -5.43 -18.01
CA CYS A 418 14.77 -5.96 -17.07
C CYS A 418 14.11 -6.69 -15.88
N THR A 419 12.80 -6.56 -15.70
CA THR A 419 12.06 -7.26 -14.64
C THR A 419 11.81 -8.72 -15.01
N LYS A 420 12.09 -9.63 -14.08
CA LYS A 420 11.95 -11.09 -14.26
C LYS A 420 10.83 -11.68 -13.41
N LEU A 421 10.67 -11.16 -12.19
CA LEU A 421 9.75 -11.71 -11.20
C LEU A 421 9.09 -10.59 -10.40
N VAL A 422 7.78 -10.71 -10.20
CA VAL A 422 6.97 -9.92 -9.29
C VAL A 422 6.44 -10.85 -8.20
N LEU A 423 6.72 -10.51 -6.93
CA LEU A 423 6.26 -11.24 -5.74
C LEU A 423 5.22 -10.43 -4.98
N CYS A 424 4.05 -11.04 -4.73
CA CYS A 424 2.92 -10.41 -4.04
C CYS A 424 2.33 -11.22 -2.89
N GLY A 425 1.64 -10.54 -1.99
CA GLY A 425 0.79 -11.10 -0.93
C GLY A 425 -0.67 -10.65 -1.13
N HIS A 426 -1.37 -10.28 -0.05
CA HIS A 426 -2.70 -9.66 -0.02
C HIS A 426 -3.87 -10.54 -0.47
N LEU A 427 -3.66 -11.43 -1.44
CA LEU A 427 -4.70 -12.33 -1.96
C LEU A 427 -4.96 -13.55 -1.07
N HIS A 428 -4.02 -13.88 -0.18
CA HIS A 428 -4.03 -15.06 0.70
C HIS A 428 -4.07 -16.41 -0.02
N ARG A 429 -3.95 -16.42 -1.35
CA ARG A 429 -3.97 -17.63 -2.18
C ARG A 429 -2.76 -17.65 -3.09
N GLU A 430 -2.24 -18.84 -3.32
CA GLU A 430 -1.27 -19.05 -4.38
C GLU A 430 -1.92 -18.76 -5.74
N THR A 431 -1.36 -17.80 -6.47
CA THR A 431 -1.67 -17.58 -7.88
C THR A 431 -0.40 -17.29 -8.66
N TYR A 432 -0.41 -17.64 -9.93
CA TYR A 432 0.73 -17.45 -10.80
C TYR A 432 0.27 -17.10 -12.21
N HIS A 433 0.94 -16.11 -12.80
CA HIS A 433 0.75 -15.72 -14.18
C HIS A 433 2.11 -15.36 -14.80
N ARG A 434 2.35 -15.77 -16.05
CA ARG A 434 3.45 -15.24 -16.86
C ARG A 434 2.84 -14.36 -17.93
N ASP A 435 3.21 -13.09 -17.95
CA ASP A 435 2.64 -12.15 -18.91
C ASP A 435 3.30 -12.26 -20.29
N ASP A 436 2.74 -11.52 -21.25
CA ASP A 436 3.19 -11.53 -22.65
C ASP A 436 4.61 -10.95 -22.84
N HIS A 437 5.15 -10.26 -21.83
CA HIS A 437 6.51 -9.73 -21.81
C HIS A 437 7.49 -10.70 -21.11
N GLY A 438 7.00 -11.86 -20.68
CA GLY A 438 7.79 -12.91 -20.03
C GLY A 438 8.01 -12.68 -18.54
N ILE A 439 7.37 -11.69 -17.92
CA ILE A 439 7.50 -11.41 -16.49
C ILE A 439 6.64 -12.42 -15.72
N HIS A 440 7.24 -13.02 -14.69
CA HIS A 440 6.55 -13.95 -13.80
C HIS A 440 5.91 -13.18 -12.65
N HIS A 441 4.61 -13.34 -12.44
CA HIS A 441 3.85 -12.77 -11.33
C HIS A 441 3.42 -13.90 -10.40
N LEU A 442 3.90 -13.89 -9.16
CA LEU A 442 3.62 -14.92 -8.16
C LEU A 442 3.05 -14.27 -6.90
N CYS A 443 1.81 -14.60 -6.58
CA CYS A 443 1.19 -14.24 -5.31
C CYS A 443 1.32 -15.41 -4.33
N LEU A 444 1.80 -15.15 -3.12
CA LEU A 444 1.94 -16.15 -2.08
C LEU A 444 0.61 -16.31 -1.32
N PRO A 445 0.33 -17.53 -0.81
CA PRO A 445 -0.75 -17.73 0.14
C PRO A 445 -0.42 -17.19 1.54
N SER A 446 -1.47 -17.04 2.35
CA SER A 446 -1.34 -16.60 3.74
C SER A 446 -1.22 -17.79 4.70
N PRO A 447 -0.26 -17.81 5.64
CA PRO A 447 -0.21 -18.74 6.77
C PRO A 447 -1.50 -18.81 7.62
N MET A 448 -2.35 -17.78 7.57
CA MET A 448 -3.64 -17.75 8.26
C MET A 448 -4.67 -18.69 7.58
N GLU A 449 -4.77 -18.63 6.26
CA GLU A 449 -5.80 -19.32 5.47
C GLU A 449 -5.30 -20.61 4.82
N TRP A 450 -3.99 -20.77 4.66
CA TRP A 450 -3.40 -21.91 3.98
C TRP A 450 -3.61 -23.19 4.78
N ASP A 451 -4.12 -24.26 4.15
CA ASP A 451 -4.51 -25.48 4.87
C ASP A 451 -3.34 -26.16 5.58
N ALA A 452 -2.16 -26.16 4.95
CA ALA A 452 -0.96 -26.76 5.53
C ALA A 452 -0.44 -25.94 6.72
N ASP A 453 0.29 -26.61 7.60
CA ASP A 453 0.96 -25.94 8.72
C ASP A 453 2.25 -25.21 8.29
N GLU A 454 2.66 -25.38 7.05
CA GLU A 454 3.82 -24.74 6.42
C GLU A 454 3.32 -23.84 5.29
N CYS A 455 3.92 -22.66 5.12
CA CYS A 455 3.48 -21.67 4.13
C CYS A 455 4.60 -20.65 3.88
N ALA A 456 5.60 -21.05 3.10
CA ALA A 456 6.73 -20.21 2.72
C ALA A 456 7.38 -20.74 1.44
N ILE A 457 8.20 -19.90 0.80
CA ILE A 457 9.03 -20.30 -0.34
C ILE A 457 10.50 -19.94 -0.11
N THR A 458 11.36 -20.52 -0.95
CA THR A 458 12.68 -19.98 -1.25
C THR A 458 12.80 -19.67 -2.73
N CYS A 459 13.48 -18.58 -3.06
CA CYS A 459 13.85 -18.18 -4.40
C CYS A 459 15.36 -18.29 -4.56
N ASP A 460 15.79 -19.12 -5.49
CA ASP A 460 17.19 -19.33 -5.87
C ASP A 460 17.48 -18.63 -7.18
N ILE A 461 18.31 -17.59 -7.13
CA ILE A 461 18.87 -16.94 -8.31
C ILE A 461 20.04 -17.78 -8.79
N LEU A 462 19.96 -18.23 -10.04
CA LEU A 462 20.99 -19.07 -10.65
C LEU A 462 21.99 -18.22 -11.45
N SER A 463 23.21 -18.74 -11.60
CA SER A 463 24.27 -18.10 -12.39
C SER A 463 23.91 -17.95 -13.88
N SER A 464 22.93 -18.71 -14.37
CA SER A 464 22.34 -18.58 -15.71
C SER A 464 21.48 -17.33 -15.89
N GLY A 465 21.02 -16.72 -14.80
CA GLY A 465 20.01 -15.66 -14.83
C GLY A 465 18.58 -16.16 -14.59
N ASP A 466 18.39 -17.46 -14.38
CA ASP A 466 17.09 -18.07 -14.07
C ASP A 466 16.77 -17.97 -12.57
N ILE A 467 15.49 -18.17 -12.23
CA ILE A 467 15.03 -18.25 -10.83
C ILE A 467 14.33 -19.58 -10.59
N GLN A 468 14.79 -20.34 -9.59
CA GLN A 468 14.09 -21.52 -9.09
C GLN A 468 13.36 -21.18 -7.79
N VAL A 469 12.05 -21.40 -7.76
CA VAL A 469 11.21 -21.25 -6.57
C VAL A 469 10.92 -22.65 -6.00
N SER A 470 11.20 -22.85 -4.72
CA SER A 470 10.80 -24.05 -3.99
C SER A 470 9.78 -23.69 -2.92
N GLY A 471 8.67 -24.42 -2.87
CA GLY A 471 7.58 -24.19 -1.92
C GLY A 471 7.56 -25.19 -0.76
N SER A 472 7.10 -24.73 0.40
CA SER A 472 6.83 -25.56 1.58
C SER A 472 5.33 -25.54 1.89
N GLY A 473 4.80 -26.66 2.41
CA GLY A 473 3.37 -26.80 2.68
C GLY A 473 2.48 -26.94 1.43
N GLY A 474 3.02 -27.46 0.33
CA GLY A 474 2.25 -27.70 -0.90
C GLY A 474 2.10 -26.50 -1.83
N ILE A 475 2.79 -25.38 -1.53
CA ILE A 475 3.01 -24.31 -2.50
C ILE A 475 3.80 -24.88 -3.69
N SER A 476 3.41 -24.54 -4.90
CA SER A 476 4.01 -25.14 -6.11
C SER A 476 5.47 -24.69 -6.31
N ASP A 477 6.35 -25.65 -6.59
CA ASP A 477 7.69 -25.35 -7.11
C ASP A 477 7.59 -24.75 -8.51
N ARG A 478 8.49 -23.81 -8.83
CA ARG A 478 8.51 -23.13 -10.13
C ARG A 478 9.93 -22.90 -10.63
N TYR A 479 10.05 -22.80 -11.94
CA TYR A 479 11.29 -22.46 -12.62
C TYR A 479 11.01 -21.37 -13.65
N PHE A 480 11.70 -20.25 -13.54
CA PHE A 480 11.52 -19.05 -14.34
C PHE A 480 12.78 -18.84 -15.19
N ASN A 481 12.60 -18.78 -16.51
CA ASN A 481 13.67 -18.72 -17.51
C ASN A 481 13.74 -17.39 -18.27
#